data_AF-A0A124FU08-F1
#
_entry.id   AF-A0A124FU08-F1
#
_cell.length_a   1.000
_cell.length_b   1.000
_cell.length_c   1.000
_cell.angle_alpha   90.00
_cell.angle_beta   90.00
_cell.angle_gamma   90.00
#
_symmetry.space_group_name_H-M   'P 1'
#
loop_
_entity.id
_entity.type
_entity.pdbx_description
1 polymer ?
#
loop_
_entity_poly.entity_id
_entity_poly.type
_entity_poly.pdbx_seq_one_letter_code
_entity_poly.pdbx_strand_id
1 'polypeptide(L)'
;MSTLEGEIRAGSFIEDLASESENEPLKKESVTYEAIEVNSFTQAVEQILLKSDEKQSFCFVDFDQTLTGSDLRNVRDPQISDEVKESFNKLLRKFSPGRLCLTTNRGYGSSVLGNLVFRTDKALDKMTELLEESSYPGTVPIFLGLKKQVPNLKINGREELINHLTEFILHNNFDGHVDISMIEDYSLLGLDRSVFPREIAREVHKKLKEEHDKEVTISIKDYVLKHK
;
A
#
# COMPACT_ATOMS: atom_id res chain seq x y z
N MET A 1 67.96 -27.27 -34.15
CA MET A 1 66.82 -26.75 -33.37
C MET A 1 66.02 -25.88 -34.32
N SER A 2 65.20 -26.48 -35.18
CA SER A 2 63.80 -26.90 -34.96
C SER A 2 62.86 -25.70 -34.70
N THR A 3 62.00 -25.53 -35.70
CA THR A 3 61.05 -24.49 -36.15
C THR A 3 59.81 -24.24 -35.28
N LEU A 4 59.04 -23.23 -35.73
CA LEU A 4 57.57 -22.98 -35.60
C LEU A 4 57.26 -21.80 -34.65
N GLU A 5 56.93 -20.58 -35.10
CA GLU A 5 55.83 -20.16 -35.99
C GLU A 5 54.51 -20.89 -35.68
N GLY A 6 53.64 -20.19 -34.93
CA GLY A 6 52.28 -20.62 -34.60
C GLY A 6 51.31 -19.48 -34.87
N GLU A 7 50.65 -19.59 -36.01
CA GLU A 7 49.61 -18.69 -36.52
C GLU A 7 48.35 -18.71 -35.63
N ILE A 8 47.72 -17.53 -35.50
CA ILE A 8 46.34 -17.41 -35.04
C ILE A 8 45.46 -17.45 -36.29
N ARG A 9 44.75 -18.56 -36.52
CA ARG A 9 43.55 -18.56 -37.36
C ARG A 9 42.49 -19.62 -36.98
N ALA A 10 41.27 -19.10 -37.06
CA ALA A 10 40.02 -19.72 -37.49
C ALA A 10 39.24 -20.63 -36.52
N GLY A 11 37.94 -20.34 -36.44
CA GLY A 11 36.95 -21.24 -35.86
C GLY A 11 35.57 -20.61 -35.70
N SER A 12 34.89 -20.31 -36.81
CA SER A 12 33.43 -20.12 -36.83
C SER A 12 32.72 -21.46 -36.62
N PHE A 13 31.79 -21.53 -35.67
CA PHE A 13 30.76 -22.58 -35.54
C PHE A 13 29.49 -21.87 -35.05
N ILE A 14 28.55 -21.56 -35.95
CA ILE A 14 27.34 -22.36 -36.25
C ILE A 14 26.49 -22.52 -34.98
N GLU A 15 25.45 -21.68 -34.81
CA GLU A 15 24.07 -22.02 -35.19
C GLU A 15 23.64 -23.36 -34.58
N ASP A 16 22.98 -23.30 -33.42
CA ASP A 16 21.93 -24.22 -32.98
C ASP A 16 21.76 -24.02 -31.48
N LEU A 17 20.75 -23.25 -31.08
CA LEU A 17 19.98 -23.39 -29.84
C LEU A 17 18.72 -22.52 -29.97
N ALA A 18 18.02 -22.70 -31.09
CA ALA A 18 16.59 -22.51 -31.14
C ALA A 18 15.97 -23.87 -30.83
N SER A 19 15.78 -24.18 -29.55
CA SER A 19 14.90 -25.26 -29.12
C SER A 19 14.37 -24.97 -27.74
N GLU A 20 13.04 -24.81 -27.70
CA GLU A 20 12.21 -25.07 -26.53
C GLU A 20 12.27 -24.00 -25.42
N SER A 21 11.82 -22.78 -25.74
CA SER A 21 11.05 -22.04 -24.74
C SER A 21 9.69 -22.74 -24.60
N GLU A 22 9.66 -23.82 -23.84
CA GLU A 22 8.42 -24.35 -23.32
C GLU A 22 7.64 -23.18 -22.72
N ASN A 23 6.41 -23.01 -23.20
CA ASN A 23 5.40 -22.16 -22.61
C ASN A 23 5.18 -22.65 -21.16
N GLU A 24 6.00 -22.19 -20.22
CA GLU A 24 5.55 -22.12 -18.85
C GLU A 24 4.32 -21.20 -18.86
N PRO A 25 3.14 -21.67 -18.39
CA PRO A 25 2.00 -20.80 -18.26
C PRO A 25 2.42 -19.65 -17.34
N LEU A 26 2.38 -18.42 -17.86
CA LEU A 26 2.54 -17.18 -17.10
C LEU A 26 1.96 -17.38 -15.71
N LYS A 27 2.82 -17.56 -14.69
CA LYS A 27 2.37 -17.60 -13.30
C LYS A 27 1.59 -16.31 -13.09
N LYS A 28 0.26 -16.42 -12.96
CA LYS A 28 -0.56 -15.30 -12.51
C LYS A 28 0.11 -14.80 -11.24
N GLU A 29 0.69 -13.60 -11.28
CA GLU A 29 1.24 -13.01 -10.08
C GLU A 29 0.09 -12.93 -9.06
N SER A 30 0.23 -13.62 -7.93
CA SER A 30 -0.79 -13.62 -6.88
C SER A 30 -0.96 -12.24 -6.23
N VAL A 31 -0.05 -11.31 -6.53
CA VAL A 31 -0.09 -9.91 -6.11
C VAL A 31 0.22 -9.02 -7.32
N THR A 32 -0.73 -8.19 -7.73
CA THR A 32 -0.53 -7.15 -8.77
C THR A 32 -0.53 -5.75 -8.15
N TYR A 33 0.09 -4.79 -8.84
CA TYR A 33 0.16 -3.40 -8.38
C TYR A 33 0.11 -2.44 -9.57
N GLU A 34 -0.71 -1.41 -9.43
CA GLU A 34 -0.85 -0.30 -10.35
C GLU A 34 -0.77 1.02 -9.57
N ALA A 35 0.08 1.94 -10.01
CA ALA A 35 0.12 3.31 -9.49
C ALA A 35 -0.69 4.24 -10.40
N ILE A 36 -1.58 5.03 -9.81
CA ILE A 36 -2.47 5.96 -10.50
C ILE A 36 -2.24 7.36 -9.94
N GLU A 37 -1.59 8.22 -10.72
CA GLU A 37 -1.41 9.60 -10.29
C GLU A 37 -2.72 10.39 -10.36
N VAL A 38 -3.00 11.17 -9.32
CA VAL A 38 -4.18 12.03 -9.20
C VAL A 38 -3.81 13.41 -8.68
N ASN A 39 -4.64 14.41 -8.96
CA ASN A 39 -4.35 15.80 -8.61
C ASN A 39 -4.87 16.22 -7.22
N SER A 40 -5.72 15.40 -6.60
CA SER A 40 -6.31 15.67 -5.29
C SER A 40 -6.84 14.40 -4.63
N PHE A 41 -7.02 14.47 -3.31
CA PHE A 41 -7.69 13.43 -2.52
C PHE A 41 -9.12 13.16 -3.03
N THR A 42 -9.87 14.22 -3.34
CA THR A 42 -11.22 14.11 -3.91
C THR A 42 -11.23 13.32 -5.22
N GLN A 43 -10.27 13.55 -6.11
CA GLN A 43 -10.16 12.80 -7.36
C GLN A 43 -9.86 11.31 -7.12
N ALA A 44 -9.02 10.97 -6.13
CA ALA A 44 -8.79 9.58 -5.74
C ALA A 44 -10.10 8.91 -5.29
N VAL A 45 -10.83 9.58 -4.39
CA VAL A 45 -12.11 9.09 -3.87
C VAL A 45 -13.11 8.87 -4.99
N GLU A 46 -13.29 9.83 -5.90
CA GLU A 46 -14.22 9.70 -7.04
C GLU A 46 -13.92 8.46 -7.90
N GLN A 47 -12.64 8.19 -8.17
CA GLN A 47 -12.25 7.01 -8.94
C GLN A 47 -12.53 5.71 -8.19
N ILE A 48 -12.26 5.66 -6.87
CA ILE A 48 -12.56 4.49 -6.03
C ILE A 48 -14.07 4.23 -5.99
N LEU A 49 -14.88 5.28 -5.83
CA LEU A 49 -16.34 5.15 -5.79
C LEU A 49 -16.91 4.53 -7.09
N LEU A 50 -16.32 4.89 -8.24
CA LEU A 50 -16.73 4.40 -9.56
C LEU A 50 -16.23 2.98 -9.88
N LYS A 51 -15.02 2.61 -9.44
CA LYS A 51 -14.31 1.41 -9.91
C LYS A 51 -14.30 0.25 -8.92
N SER A 52 -14.47 0.50 -7.62
CA SER A 52 -14.32 -0.53 -6.59
C SER A 52 -15.62 -1.29 -6.33
N ASP A 53 -15.52 -2.63 -6.38
CA ASP A 53 -16.54 -3.50 -5.79
C ASP A 53 -16.40 -3.46 -4.27
N GLU A 54 -17.37 -2.84 -3.59
CA GLU A 54 -17.41 -2.75 -2.13
C GLU A 54 -17.22 -4.12 -1.49
N LYS A 55 -17.81 -5.17 -2.09
CA LYS A 55 -17.75 -6.52 -1.55
C LYS A 55 -16.38 -7.14 -1.64
N GLN A 56 -15.49 -6.66 -2.50
CA GLN A 56 -14.13 -7.20 -2.68
C GLN A 56 -12.99 -6.21 -2.48
N SER A 57 -13.28 -5.04 -1.95
CA SER A 57 -12.28 -3.98 -1.82
C SER A 57 -11.98 -3.66 -0.36
N PHE A 58 -10.70 -3.38 -0.10
CA PHE A 58 -10.22 -2.61 1.05
C PHE A 58 -9.73 -1.24 0.60
N CYS A 59 -9.74 -0.29 1.52
CA CYS A 59 -9.14 1.01 1.30
C CYS A 59 -8.21 1.41 2.45
N PHE A 60 -6.95 1.70 2.11
CA PHE A 60 -6.01 2.32 3.03
C PHE A 60 -5.88 3.78 2.67
N VAL A 61 -6.08 4.64 3.66
CA VAL A 61 -5.91 6.08 3.50
C VAL A 61 -4.74 6.48 4.36
N ASP A 62 -3.69 7.00 3.74
CA ASP A 62 -2.61 7.62 4.48
C ASP A 62 -3.09 8.94 5.13
N PHE A 63 -2.56 9.28 6.29
CA PHE A 63 -2.96 10.49 6.99
C PHE A 63 -2.03 11.67 6.71
N ASP A 64 -0.73 11.40 6.68
CA ASP A 64 0.31 12.41 6.63
C ASP A 64 0.40 13.00 5.23
N GLN A 65 0.18 14.31 5.13
CA GLN A 65 0.19 15.05 3.87
C GLN A 65 -0.87 14.61 2.84
N THR A 66 -1.58 13.52 3.12
CA THR A 66 -2.68 12.97 2.32
C THR A 66 -4.01 13.56 2.81
N LEU A 67 -4.49 13.16 3.99
CA LEU A 67 -5.69 13.76 4.60
C LEU A 67 -5.42 15.16 5.14
N THR A 68 -4.18 15.42 5.53
CA THR A 68 -3.78 16.70 6.10
C THR A 68 -3.28 17.69 5.04
N GLY A 69 -3.07 17.27 3.80
CA GLY A 69 -2.51 18.13 2.73
C GLY A 69 -1.01 18.43 2.91
N SER A 70 -0.37 18.90 1.84
CA SER A 70 1.10 18.96 1.70
C SER A 70 1.83 20.01 2.53
N ASP A 71 1.13 20.79 3.37
CA ASP A 71 1.76 21.81 4.21
C ASP A 71 2.57 21.17 5.34
N LEU A 72 3.88 21.44 5.38
CA LEU A 72 4.78 20.93 6.42
C LEU A 72 4.34 21.32 7.84
N ARG A 73 3.57 22.40 8.02
CA ARG A 73 2.99 22.76 9.33
C ARG A 73 2.07 21.66 9.86
N ASN A 74 1.40 20.93 8.97
CA ASN A 74 0.47 19.86 9.32
C ASN A 74 1.18 18.59 9.82
N VAL A 75 2.50 18.49 9.64
CA VAL A 75 3.32 17.48 10.31
C VAL A 75 3.22 17.63 11.83
N ARG A 76 3.19 18.87 12.33
CA ARG A 76 3.15 19.17 13.77
C ARG A 76 1.77 19.53 14.28
N ASP A 77 0.97 20.22 13.47
CA ASP A 77 -0.38 20.66 13.81
C ASP A 77 -1.36 20.26 12.68
N PRO A 78 -1.83 19.00 12.68
CA PRO A 78 -2.67 18.46 11.62
C PRO A 78 -3.96 19.28 11.42
N GLN A 79 -4.17 19.73 10.19
CA GLN A 79 -5.41 20.37 9.75
C GLN A 79 -5.99 19.56 8.59
N ILE A 80 -7.30 19.38 8.57
CA ILE A 80 -8.01 18.66 7.50
C ILE A 80 -9.05 19.62 6.95
N SER A 81 -8.99 19.91 5.65
CA SER A 81 -9.93 20.82 5.00
C SER A 81 -11.32 20.20 4.89
N ASP A 82 -12.36 21.05 4.84
CA ASP A 82 -13.75 20.59 4.69
C ASP A 82 -13.96 19.75 3.43
N GLU A 83 -13.27 20.09 2.33
CA GLU A 83 -13.30 19.32 1.07
C GLU A 83 -12.78 17.89 1.27
N VAL A 84 -11.68 17.72 2.02
CA VAL A 84 -11.13 16.41 2.35
C VAL A 84 -12.06 15.67 3.31
N LYS A 85 -12.62 16.35 4.33
CA LYS A 85 -13.61 15.76 5.24
C LYS A 85 -14.83 15.22 4.47
N GLU A 86 -15.39 16.01 3.55
CA GLU A 86 -16.53 15.61 2.73
C GLU A 86 -16.19 14.39 1.85
N SER A 87 -15.03 14.41 1.21
CA SER A 87 -14.57 13.31 0.35
C SER A 87 -14.31 12.03 1.17
N PHE A 88 -13.69 12.16 2.34
CA PHE A 88 -13.45 11.03 3.23
C PHE A 88 -14.76 10.43 3.74
N ASN A 89 -15.76 11.26 4.05
CA ASN A 89 -17.10 10.81 4.43
C ASN A 89 -17.80 10.02 3.30
N LYS A 90 -17.61 10.39 2.03
CA LYS A 90 -18.10 9.60 0.89
C LYS A 90 -17.44 8.23 0.84
N LEU A 91 -16.14 8.17 1.12
CA LEU A 91 -15.37 6.94 1.18
C LEU A 91 -15.83 6.03 2.34
N LEU A 92 -16.05 6.58 3.54
CA LEU A 92 -16.62 5.85 4.67
C LEU A 92 -17.98 5.22 4.32
N ARG A 93 -18.86 5.94 3.62
CA ARG A 93 -20.16 5.42 3.19
C ARG A 93 -20.08 4.29 2.16
N LYS A 94 -18.96 4.18 1.44
CA LYS A 94 -18.73 3.15 0.41
C LYS A 94 -18.27 1.83 0.99
N PHE A 95 -17.60 1.84 2.15
CA PHE A 95 -16.95 0.65 2.70
C PHE A 95 -17.62 0.21 4.01
N SER A 96 -18.01 -1.05 4.10
CA SER A 96 -18.48 -1.63 5.36
C SER A 96 -17.42 -1.53 6.47
N PRO A 97 -17.83 -1.51 7.76
CA PRO A 97 -16.91 -1.49 8.91
C PRO A 97 -15.72 -2.43 8.77
N GLY A 98 -14.52 -1.92 9.08
CA GLY A 98 -13.25 -2.66 9.01
C GLY A 98 -12.59 -2.76 7.62
N ARG A 99 -13.26 -2.34 6.54
CA ARG A 99 -12.66 -2.37 5.17
C ARG A 99 -11.88 -1.11 4.80
N LEU A 100 -12.18 0.00 5.48
CA LEU A 100 -11.45 1.25 5.35
C LEU A 100 -10.58 1.43 6.59
N CYS A 101 -9.29 1.72 6.39
CA CYS A 101 -8.33 1.91 7.47
C CYS A 101 -7.55 3.22 7.25
N LEU A 102 -7.21 3.89 8.36
CA LEU A 102 -6.25 4.98 8.37
C LEU A 102 -4.86 4.41 8.63
N THR A 103 -3.86 4.93 7.92
CA THR A 103 -2.48 4.47 8.00
C THR A 103 -1.54 5.66 8.14
N THR A 104 -0.44 5.48 8.89
CA THR A 104 0.58 6.53 9.02
C THR A 104 1.94 5.93 9.38
N ASN A 105 3.00 6.66 9.03
CA ASN A 105 4.36 6.37 9.48
C ASN A 105 4.62 6.84 10.92
N ARG A 106 3.75 7.69 11.50
CA ARG A 106 3.85 8.15 12.89
C ARG A 106 3.65 6.95 13.82
N GLY A 107 4.64 6.67 14.66
CA GLY A 107 4.53 5.69 15.73
C GLY A 107 4.47 6.36 17.10
N TYR A 108 4.06 5.60 18.12
CA TYR A 108 4.34 5.95 19.50
C TYR A 108 5.83 5.69 19.77
N GLY A 109 6.66 6.72 19.56
CA GLY A 109 8.09 6.66 19.80
C GLY A 109 8.48 7.36 21.10
N SER A 110 9.30 6.69 21.91
CA SER A 110 9.89 7.22 23.15
C SER A 110 10.91 8.36 22.94
N SER A 111 11.26 8.67 21.69
CA SER A 111 12.20 9.76 21.42
C SER A 111 11.50 11.11 21.52
N VAL A 112 11.99 11.96 22.43
CA VAL A 112 11.51 13.34 22.64
C VAL A 112 11.46 14.12 21.33
N LEU A 113 12.45 13.92 20.43
CA LEU A 113 12.51 14.54 19.11
C LEU A 113 11.37 14.10 18.18
N GLY A 114 11.05 12.80 18.16
CA GLY A 114 9.91 12.29 17.39
C GLY A 114 8.58 12.86 17.86
N ASN A 115 8.35 12.92 19.17
CA ASN A 115 7.14 13.51 19.73
C ASN A 115 7.07 15.03 19.53
N LEU A 116 8.21 15.74 19.56
CA LEU A 116 8.25 17.18 19.35
C LEU A 116 7.90 17.57 17.89
N VAL A 117 8.38 16.80 16.93
CA VAL A 117 8.23 17.08 15.49
C VAL A 117 6.91 16.54 14.95
N PHE A 118 6.63 15.26 15.17
CA PHE A 118 5.49 14.58 14.55
C PHE A 118 4.22 14.62 15.39
N ARG A 119 4.27 15.00 16.68
CA ARG A 119 3.09 15.15 17.55
C ARG A 119 1.99 14.12 17.28
N THR A 120 2.33 12.84 17.42
CA THR A 120 1.43 11.72 17.13
C THR A 120 0.12 11.81 17.93
N ASP A 121 0.18 12.39 19.14
CA ASP A 121 -0.98 12.76 19.96
C ASP A 121 -2.00 13.59 19.16
N LYS A 122 -1.56 14.69 18.56
CA LYS A 122 -2.43 15.57 17.78
C LYS A 122 -2.96 14.92 16.51
N ALA A 123 -2.16 14.09 15.87
CA ALA A 123 -2.62 13.34 14.70
C ALA A 123 -3.78 12.43 15.06
N LEU A 124 -3.65 11.71 16.17
CA LEU A 124 -4.70 10.81 16.66
C LEU A 124 -5.93 11.56 17.14
N ASP A 125 -5.78 12.68 17.84
CA ASP A 125 -6.90 13.54 18.21
C ASP A 125 -7.65 14.00 16.95
N LYS A 126 -6.92 14.39 15.89
CA LYS A 126 -7.53 14.86 14.65
C LYS A 126 -8.17 13.75 13.83
N MET A 127 -7.59 12.55 13.80
CA MET A 127 -8.23 11.37 13.23
C MET A 127 -9.51 11.01 13.98
N THR A 128 -9.48 11.08 15.31
CA THR A 128 -10.63 10.80 16.17
C THR A 128 -11.75 11.81 15.91
N GLU A 129 -11.44 13.11 15.91
CA GLU A 129 -12.38 14.18 15.56
C GLU A 129 -13.03 13.94 14.19
N LEU A 130 -12.23 13.61 13.17
CA LEU A 130 -12.73 13.30 11.82
C LEU A 130 -13.73 12.13 11.82
N LEU A 131 -13.47 11.10 12.62
CA LEU A 131 -14.30 9.90 12.71
C LEU A 131 -15.56 10.14 13.55
N GLU A 132 -15.48 10.91 14.64
CA GLU A 132 -16.60 11.29 15.50
C GLU A 132 -17.59 12.22 14.77
N GLU A 133 -17.08 13.10 13.91
CA GLU A 133 -17.91 13.95 13.04
C GLU A 133 -18.60 13.14 11.93
N SER A 134 -18.18 11.89 11.70
CA SER A 134 -18.78 11.02 10.70
C SER A 134 -19.99 10.26 11.26
N SER A 135 -21.01 10.03 10.44
CA SER A 135 -22.14 9.14 10.80
C SER A 135 -21.81 7.66 10.56
N TYR A 136 -20.55 7.26 10.63
CA TYR A 136 -20.12 5.90 10.29
C TYR A 136 -20.52 4.91 11.39
N PRO A 137 -21.23 3.80 11.07
CA PRO A 137 -21.81 2.92 12.08
C PRO A 137 -20.81 1.94 12.72
N GLY A 138 -19.50 2.12 12.51
CA GLY A 138 -18.48 1.19 12.97
C GLY A 138 -17.15 1.87 13.28
N THR A 139 -16.14 1.05 13.59
CA THR A 139 -14.78 1.53 13.84
C THR A 139 -13.97 1.55 12.55
N VAL A 140 -13.15 2.59 12.40
CA VAL A 140 -12.12 2.68 11.37
C VAL A 140 -10.78 2.36 12.05
N PRO A 141 -10.14 1.22 11.73
CA PRO A 141 -8.83 0.88 12.28
C PRO A 141 -7.79 1.94 11.91
N ILE A 142 -6.93 2.27 12.88
CA ILE A 142 -5.80 3.19 12.70
C ILE A 142 -4.51 2.40 12.92
N PHE A 143 -3.71 2.26 11.87
CA PHE A 143 -2.42 1.58 11.94
C PHE A 143 -1.26 2.58 11.98
N LEU A 144 -0.51 2.52 13.07
CA LEU A 144 0.59 3.44 13.37
C LEU A 144 1.94 2.84 13.08
N GLY A 145 2.92 3.71 12.84
CA GLY A 145 4.32 3.37 12.82
C GLY A 145 4.64 2.33 11.76
N LEU A 146 4.06 2.41 10.56
CA LEU A 146 4.21 1.40 9.51
C LEU A 146 5.56 1.43 8.80
N LYS A 147 6.31 2.55 8.93
CA LYS A 147 7.58 2.81 8.25
C LYS A 147 7.54 2.37 6.78
N LYS A 148 6.50 2.82 6.06
CA LYS A 148 6.28 2.58 4.63
C LYS A 148 7.51 2.91 3.78
N GLN A 149 8.28 3.90 4.21
CA GLN A 149 9.56 4.27 3.59
C GLN A 149 10.64 3.22 3.80
N VAL A 150 10.67 2.47 4.90
CA VAL A 150 11.66 1.41 5.17
C VAL A 150 10.95 0.06 5.30
N PRO A 151 10.40 -0.49 4.20
CA PRO A 151 9.47 -1.61 4.24
C PRO A 151 10.09 -2.87 4.86
N ASN A 152 11.38 -3.13 4.68
CA ASN A 152 12.06 -4.28 5.28
C ASN A 152 12.16 -4.26 6.82
N LEU A 153 11.80 -3.16 7.50
CA LEU A 153 11.82 -3.11 8.95
C LEU A 153 10.49 -3.59 9.53
N LYS A 154 10.45 -4.85 9.99
CA LYS A 154 9.29 -5.38 10.72
C LYS A 154 9.11 -4.68 12.06
N ILE A 155 7.90 -4.19 12.28
CA ILE A 155 7.44 -3.49 13.49
C ILE A 155 5.98 -3.86 13.74
N ASN A 156 5.57 -3.82 15.01
CA ASN A 156 4.26 -4.33 15.45
C ASN A 156 3.07 -3.81 14.63
N GLY A 157 3.04 -2.52 14.28
CA GLY A 157 1.92 -1.96 13.51
C GLY A 157 1.75 -2.54 12.10
N ARG A 158 2.83 -3.00 11.46
CA ARG A 158 2.74 -3.69 10.16
C ARG A 158 2.14 -5.09 10.32
N GLU A 159 2.53 -5.80 11.36
CA GLU A 159 1.97 -7.12 11.67
C GLU A 159 0.48 -7.02 12.03
N GLU A 160 0.09 -5.99 12.78
CA GLU A 160 -1.32 -5.68 13.06
C GLU A 160 -2.13 -5.44 11.78
N LEU A 161 -1.59 -4.67 10.82
CA LEU A 161 -2.24 -4.45 9.52
C LEU A 161 -2.40 -5.76 8.72
N ILE A 162 -1.35 -6.59 8.68
CA ILE A 162 -1.37 -7.89 7.99
C ILE A 162 -2.41 -8.83 8.64
N ASN A 163 -2.44 -8.88 9.97
CA ASN A 163 -3.39 -9.71 10.72
C ASN A 163 -4.83 -9.24 10.48
N HIS A 164 -5.07 -7.93 10.54
CA HIS A 164 -6.39 -7.34 10.26
C HIS A 164 -6.91 -7.73 8.88
N LEU A 165 -6.08 -7.60 7.84
CA LEU A 165 -6.45 -8.00 6.49
C LEU A 165 -6.72 -9.49 6.37
N THR A 166 -5.84 -10.31 6.95
CA THR A 166 -5.96 -11.77 6.91
C THR A 166 -7.25 -12.23 7.58
N GLU A 167 -7.51 -11.77 8.80
CA GLU A 167 -8.72 -12.09 9.56
C GLU A 167 -9.98 -11.62 8.83
N PHE A 168 -9.97 -10.41 8.25
CA PHE A 168 -11.11 -9.91 7.51
C PHE A 168 -11.41 -10.76 6.27
N ILE A 169 -10.36 -11.16 5.53
CA ILE A 169 -10.47 -12.03 4.34
C ILE A 169 -11.06 -13.40 4.71
N LEU A 170 -10.68 -13.94 5.86
CA LEU A 170 -11.19 -15.21 6.37
C LEU A 170 -12.64 -15.07 6.83
N HIS A 171 -12.96 -14.10 7.69
CA HIS A 171 -14.31 -13.91 8.25
C HIS A 171 -15.37 -13.61 7.20
N ASN A 172 -15.01 -12.97 6.09
CA ASN A 172 -15.94 -12.60 5.03
C ASN A 172 -15.98 -13.62 3.87
N ASN A 173 -15.29 -14.75 3.98
CA ASN A 173 -15.23 -15.80 2.96
C ASN A 173 -14.92 -15.25 1.56
N PHE A 174 -13.87 -14.44 1.48
CA PHE A 174 -13.37 -13.93 0.20
C PHE A 174 -12.86 -15.06 -0.70
N ASP A 175 -13.49 -15.27 -1.84
CA ASP A 175 -13.09 -16.30 -2.79
C ASP A 175 -12.37 -15.69 -3.99
N GLY A 176 -11.13 -16.13 -4.20
CA GLY A 176 -10.35 -15.89 -5.42
C GLY A 176 -9.63 -14.54 -5.51
N HIS A 177 -10.28 -13.42 -5.15
CA HIS A 177 -9.74 -12.08 -5.42
C HIS A 177 -10.08 -11.04 -4.36
N VAL A 178 -9.11 -10.16 -4.08
CA VAL A 178 -9.24 -8.98 -3.21
C VAL A 178 -8.58 -7.78 -3.88
N ASP A 179 -9.30 -6.67 -3.96
CA ASP A 179 -8.78 -5.37 -4.36
C ASP A 179 -8.37 -4.55 -3.14
N ILE A 180 -7.22 -3.89 -3.21
CA ILE A 180 -6.74 -2.94 -2.20
C ILE A 180 -6.55 -1.61 -2.90
N SER A 181 -7.33 -0.61 -2.51
CA SER A 181 -7.10 0.79 -2.90
C SER A 181 -6.28 1.48 -1.84
N MET A 182 -5.21 2.17 -2.24
CA MET A 182 -4.42 3.01 -1.35
C MET A 182 -4.49 4.45 -1.81
N ILE A 183 -4.64 5.40 -0.88
CA ILE A 183 -4.55 6.82 -1.18
C ILE A 183 -3.38 7.37 -0.39
N GLU A 184 -2.38 7.90 -1.07
CA GLU A 184 -1.15 8.40 -0.46
C GLU A 184 -0.67 9.67 -1.15
N ASP A 185 -0.01 10.55 -0.39
CA ASP A 185 0.75 11.67 -0.93
C ASP A 185 2.04 11.18 -1.59
N TYR A 186 2.52 11.95 -2.56
CA TYR A 186 3.84 11.74 -3.11
C TYR A 186 4.89 11.96 -1.99
N SER A 187 5.90 11.10 -1.88
CA SER A 187 7.00 11.30 -0.92
C SER A 187 8.30 11.42 -1.70
N LEU A 188 8.89 12.62 -1.73
CA LEU A 188 10.15 12.93 -2.43
C LEU A 188 11.37 12.15 -1.90
N LEU A 189 11.30 11.55 -0.71
CA LEU A 189 12.41 10.83 -0.06
C LEU A 189 12.67 9.40 -0.62
N GLY A 190 12.34 9.15 -1.89
CA GLY A 190 13.18 8.32 -2.77
C GLY A 190 13.29 6.83 -2.45
N LEU A 191 12.19 6.15 -2.13
CA LEU A 191 12.13 4.69 -2.17
C LEU A 191 10.98 4.25 -3.08
N ASP A 192 11.14 3.08 -3.72
CA ASP A 192 10.13 2.52 -4.60
C ASP A 192 8.82 2.33 -3.81
N ARG A 193 7.85 3.20 -4.08
CA ARG A 193 6.56 3.27 -3.39
C ARG A 193 5.75 1.99 -3.53
N SER A 194 6.04 1.18 -4.56
CA SER A 194 5.37 -0.10 -4.76
C SER A 194 5.81 -1.16 -3.75
N VAL A 195 6.97 -0.99 -3.09
CA VAL A 195 7.54 -2.04 -2.23
C VAL A 195 6.67 -2.29 -1.01
N PHE A 196 6.36 -1.24 -0.22
CA PHE A 196 5.52 -1.40 0.98
C PHE A 196 4.20 -2.13 0.70
N PRO A 197 3.34 -1.67 -0.23
CA PRO A 197 2.05 -2.30 -0.43
C PRO A 197 2.16 -3.70 -1.03
N ARG A 198 3.12 -3.94 -1.93
CA ARG A 198 3.40 -5.28 -2.46
C ARG A 198 3.84 -6.23 -1.36
N GLU A 199 4.67 -5.78 -0.43
CA GLU A 199 5.11 -6.63 0.68
C GLU A 199 3.98 -6.96 1.66
N ILE A 200 3.12 -5.98 2.01
CA ILE A 200 1.92 -6.25 2.82
C ILE A 200 1.07 -7.33 2.14
N ALA A 201 0.75 -7.16 0.85
CA ALA A 201 -0.04 -8.13 0.11
C ALA A 201 0.64 -9.51 0.01
N ARG A 202 1.96 -9.56 -0.19
CA ARG A 202 2.71 -10.84 -0.19
C ARG A 202 2.66 -11.53 1.17
N GLU A 203 2.80 -10.79 2.27
CA GLU A 203 2.70 -11.38 3.61
C GLU A 203 1.29 -11.87 3.93
N VAL A 204 0.25 -11.11 3.56
CA VAL A 204 -1.16 -11.56 3.68
C VAL A 204 -1.39 -12.82 2.85
N HIS A 205 -1.00 -12.83 1.58
CA HIS A 205 -1.14 -13.98 0.69
C HIS A 205 -0.40 -15.21 1.24
N LYS A 206 0.84 -15.02 1.71
CA LYS A 206 1.63 -16.08 2.34
C LYS A 206 0.90 -16.64 3.57
N LYS A 207 0.38 -15.78 4.45
CA LYS A 207 -0.32 -16.17 5.67
C LYS A 207 -1.60 -16.96 5.37
N LEU A 208 -2.41 -16.48 4.44
CA LEU A 208 -3.62 -17.20 3.98
C LEU A 208 -3.30 -18.59 3.43
N LYS A 209 -2.23 -18.71 2.63
CA LYS A 209 -1.84 -19.98 2.01
C LYS A 209 -1.22 -20.96 3.02
N GLU A 210 -0.27 -20.51 3.83
CA GLU A 210 0.50 -21.37 4.73
C GLU A 210 -0.27 -21.75 6.00
N GLU A 211 -1.08 -20.84 6.54
CA GLU A 211 -1.78 -21.06 7.82
C GLU A 211 -3.23 -21.51 7.64
N HIS A 212 -3.85 -21.24 6.49
CA HIS A 212 -5.29 -21.46 6.28
C HIS A 212 -5.66 -22.22 5.00
N ASP A 213 -4.67 -22.68 4.21
CA ASP A 213 -4.88 -23.37 2.92
C ASP A 213 -5.82 -22.59 1.97
N LYS A 214 -5.73 -21.25 1.99
CA LYS A 214 -6.61 -20.36 1.24
C LYS A 214 -5.82 -19.57 0.20
N GLU A 215 -6.16 -19.75 -1.07
CA GLU A 215 -5.53 -19.05 -2.18
C GLU A 215 -6.36 -17.85 -2.63
N VAL A 216 -5.76 -16.65 -2.55
CA VAL A 216 -6.40 -15.38 -2.90
C VAL A 216 -5.42 -14.55 -3.73
N THR A 217 -5.89 -14.02 -4.85
CA THR A 217 -5.16 -13.01 -5.63
C THR A 217 -5.43 -11.64 -5.03
N ILE A 218 -4.39 -10.82 -4.90
CA ILE A 218 -4.50 -9.46 -4.35
C ILE A 218 -4.09 -8.46 -5.43
N SER A 219 -4.97 -7.50 -5.73
CA SER A 219 -4.71 -6.43 -6.70
C SER A 219 -4.65 -5.10 -5.97
N ILE A 220 -3.55 -4.37 -6.15
CA ILE A 220 -3.33 -3.08 -5.49
C ILE A 220 -3.46 -1.95 -6.50
N LYS A 221 -4.29 -0.96 -6.18
CA LYS A 221 -4.36 0.34 -6.88
C LYS A 221 -3.95 1.44 -5.93
N ASP A 222 -2.79 2.03 -6.18
CA ASP A 222 -2.20 3.10 -5.37
C ASP A 222 -2.48 4.46 -6.04
N TYR A 223 -3.40 5.23 -5.47
CA TYR A 223 -3.77 6.57 -5.90
C TYR A 223 -2.85 7.60 -5.26
N VAL A 224 -1.98 8.19 -6.09
CA VAL A 224 -0.85 9.02 -5.67
C VAL A 224 -1.17 10.48 -5.88
N LEU A 225 -1.23 11.27 -4.81
CA LEU A 225 -1.47 12.71 -4.91
C LEU A 225 -0.23 13.40 -5.48
N LYS A 226 -0.36 14.15 -6.57
CA LYS A 226 0.72 14.97 -7.10
C LYS A 226 1.02 16.12 -6.13
N HIS A 227 2.30 16.32 -5.81
CA HIS A 227 2.74 17.57 -5.21
C HIS A 227 2.48 18.73 -6.18
N LYS A 228 1.81 19.79 -5.69
CA LYS A 228 1.67 21.07 -6.37
C LYS A 228 2.73 22.04 -5.88
#